data_AF-A0A9D8X6T4-F1
#
_entry.id   AF-A0A9D8X6T4-F1
#
_cell.length_a   1.000
_cell.length_b   1.000
_cell.length_c   1.000
_cell.angle_alpha   90.00
_cell.angle_beta   90.00
_cell.angle_gamma   90.00
#
_symmetry.space_group_name_H-M   'P 1'
#
loop_
_entity.id
_entity.type
_entity.pdbx_description
1 polymer ?
#
loop_
_entity_poly.entity_id
_entity_poly.type
_entity_poly.pdbx_seq_one_letter_code
_entity_poly.pdbx_strand_id
1 'polypeptide(L)'
;MDFNLKEVAGRIKDLREAKGYTAAQLAKLCGVSLEDYNLLEAGESDFSFTFIYKCAKACDVEVVDILEGRSSTLTSFAITRKGEGLQIVKKKGFVYNNLAPKFRDKLAEPFLVKFPYLEEEQNTPIKLNSHNGQEFDVIVKGSLKVQVGNNVDVLNEGDSIFYNSLIPHGMIAVSEGGCEFHAVVLNPQDGQVSEEYPEAPIIAAKAAVAARSSVKTVADDFIESFYDEQGVFSGIKFHNEDKFNFAFDCVDAIAKKDPDKLAMMWVANDKTDRKFTFSDMKKYSAKTANYFESLGIKKGDTVMLVLKRHFQFWFCMLALHKIGAIAIPATNQLVEHDFTYRYNAAKVKAIVCTADGDVSAEAEKAAAEFPGMIKILVGGKKDGWNDYNVEMERFSTHYNRTENSPCGDDPMLMLFTSGTTGYPRIATHSYKYALGHYPTARHWHNVDPDGLHFTISDTGWGKALWGKLYGQWLCEAATFTYDFDRFRSEDILPLF
;
A
#
# COMPACT_ATOMS: atom_id res chain seq x y z
N MET A 1 2.27 25.26 39.77
CA MET A 1 3.13 24.97 40.94
C MET A 1 4.49 24.62 40.38
N ASP A 2 5.56 25.23 40.87
CA ASP A 2 6.92 24.80 40.51
C ASP A 2 7.19 23.50 41.26
N PHE A 3 7.19 22.37 40.55
CA PHE A 3 7.54 21.08 41.13
C PHE A 3 9.04 21.06 41.42
N ASN A 4 9.42 20.61 42.61
CA ASN A 4 10.83 20.40 42.91
C ASN A 4 11.32 19.20 42.08
N LEU A 5 12.14 19.47 41.06
CA LEU A 5 12.72 18.46 40.16
C LEU A 5 13.32 17.28 40.92
N LYS A 6 13.99 17.53 42.05
CA LYS A 6 14.58 16.48 42.89
C LYS A 6 13.55 15.59 43.58
N GLU A 7 12.38 16.12 43.88
CA GLU A 7 11.30 15.38 44.53
C GLU A 7 10.61 14.45 43.53
N VAL A 8 10.35 14.94 42.32
CA VAL A 8 9.82 14.11 41.22
C VAL A 8 10.83 13.02 40.83
N ALA A 9 12.12 13.37 40.73
CA ALA A 9 13.20 12.42 40.47
C ALA A 9 13.28 11.32 41.55
N GLY A 10 13.19 11.72 42.83
CA GLY A 10 13.14 10.81 43.97
C GLY A 10 11.99 9.81 43.89
N ARG A 11 10.78 10.26 43.54
CA ARG A 11 9.62 9.37 43.38
C ARG A 11 9.78 8.40 42.21
N ILE A 12 10.36 8.84 41.09
CA ILE A 12 10.66 7.95 39.96
C ILE A 12 11.64 6.86 40.40
N LYS A 13 12.67 7.23 41.16
CA LYS A 13 13.63 6.28 41.74
C LYS A 13 12.95 5.28 42.67
N ASP A 14 12.11 5.76 43.59
CA ASP A 14 11.39 4.91 44.55
C ASP A 14 10.47 3.92 43.83
N LEU A 15 9.73 4.38 42.81
CA LEU A 15 8.85 3.54 42.00
C LEU A 15 9.64 2.49 41.19
N ARG A 16 10.78 2.90 40.61
CA ARG A 16 11.69 1.99 39.88
C ARG A 16 12.16 0.87 40.80
N GLU A 17 12.62 1.23 41.99
CA GLU A 17 13.13 0.29 42.99
C GLU A 17 12.01 -0.61 43.52
N ALA A 18 10.81 -0.07 43.76
CA ALA A 18 9.64 -0.85 44.18
C ALA A 18 9.19 -1.89 43.15
N LYS A 19 9.33 -1.60 41.85
CA LYS A 19 9.08 -2.56 40.76
C LYS A 19 10.24 -3.51 40.49
N GLY A 20 11.38 -3.34 41.17
CA GLY A 20 12.57 -4.18 40.98
C GLY A 20 13.33 -3.90 39.68
N TYR A 21 13.12 -2.74 39.05
CA TYR A 21 13.82 -2.38 37.83
C TYR A 21 15.21 -1.80 38.12
N THR A 22 16.19 -2.18 37.30
CA THR A 22 17.47 -1.45 37.20
C THR A 22 17.26 -0.14 36.42
N ALA A 23 18.15 0.84 36.60
CA ALA A 23 18.12 2.09 35.82
C ALA A 23 18.11 1.83 34.30
N ALA A 24 18.89 0.85 33.82
CA ALA A 24 18.93 0.47 32.41
C ALA A 24 17.60 -0.11 31.90
N GLN A 25 16.89 -0.88 32.73
CA GLN A 25 15.59 -1.44 32.36
C GLN A 25 14.53 -0.34 32.25
N LEU A 26 14.44 0.56 33.23
CA LEU A 26 13.46 1.64 33.18
C LEU A 26 13.80 2.68 32.10
N ALA A 27 15.09 2.96 31.86
CA ALA A 27 15.54 3.78 30.72
C ALA A 27 15.04 3.21 29.39
N LYS A 28 15.18 1.89 29.18
CA LYS A 28 14.68 1.20 27.99
C LYS A 28 13.16 1.32 27.86
N LEU A 29 12.41 1.10 28.94
CA LEU A 29 10.93 1.23 28.95
C LEU A 29 10.47 2.67 28.66
N CYS A 30 11.26 3.66 29.08
CA CYS A 30 10.99 5.07 28.83
C CYS A 30 11.48 5.56 27.46
N GLY A 31 12.26 4.76 26.73
CA GLY A 31 12.83 5.12 25.43
C GLY A 31 13.86 6.26 25.51
N VAL A 32 14.67 6.28 26.58
CA VAL A 32 15.78 7.23 26.76
C VAL A 32 17.09 6.47 26.96
N SER A 33 18.23 7.12 26.68
CA SER A 33 19.53 6.51 26.95
C SER A 33 19.75 6.33 28.46
N LEU A 34 20.61 5.39 28.87
CA LEU A 34 20.93 5.22 30.29
C LEU A 34 21.58 6.49 30.88
N GLU A 35 22.38 7.20 30.09
CA GLU A 35 23.02 8.44 30.51
C GLU A 35 21.98 9.54 30.77
N ASP A 36 21.05 9.75 29.83
CA ASP A 36 19.96 10.71 29.99
C ASP A 36 19.03 10.33 31.15
N TYR A 37 18.75 9.03 31.30
CA TYR A 37 17.94 8.51 32.40
C TYR A 37 18.58 8.82 33.76
N ASN A 38 19.89 8.64 33.90
CA ASN A 38 20.59 8.91 35.15
C ASN A 38 20.52 10.40 35.51
N LEU A 39 20.62 11.30 34.53
CA LEU A 39 20.46 12.75 34.75
C LEU A 39 19.02 13.10 35.19
N LEU A 40 18.01 12.45 34.59
CA LEU A 40 16.61 12.62 34.95
C LEU A 40 16.31 12.09 36.37
N GLU A 41 16.80 10.90 36.71
CA GLU A 41 16.63 10.29 38.04
C GLU A 41 17.45 10.99 39.14
N ALA A 42 18.54 11.68 38.78
CA ALA A 42 19.27 12.56 39.69
C ALA A 42 18.57 13.91 39.91
N GLY A 43 17.55 14.24 39.11
CA GLY A 43 16.88 15.54 39.11
C GLY A 43 17.77 16.67 38.56
N GLU A 44 18.72 16.32 37.69
CA GLU A 44 19.68 17.23 37.05
C GLU A 44 19.22 17.67 35.65
N SER A 45 18.09 17.12 35.16
CA SER A 45 17.50 17.44 33.86
C SER A 45 15.97 17.55 33.95
N ASP A 46 15.38 18.41 33.11
CA ASP A 46 13.93 18.58 33.02
C ASP A 46 13.25 17.36 32.40
N PHE A 47 12.12 16.96 32.98
CA PHE A 47 11.31 15.87 32.48
C PHE A 47 10.46 16.29 31.26
N SER A 48 10.44 15.45 30.23
CA SER A 48 9.43 15.55 29.16
C SER A 48 8.14 14.84 29.59
N PHE A 49 7.00 15.25 29.04
CA PHE A 49 5.74 14.55 29.31
C PHE A 49 5.81 13.08 28.88
N THR A 50 6.35 12.79 27.69
CA THR A 50 6.52 11.42 27.18
C THR A 50 7.32 10.55 28.16
N PHE A 51 8.36 11.10 28.77
CA PHE A 51 9.13 10.39 29.79
C PHE A 51 8.29 10.10 31.04
N ILE A 52 7.62 11.10 31.61
CA ILE A 52 6.80 10.91 32.82
C ILE A 52 5.66 9.92 32.57
N TYR A 53 4.99 10.02 31.42
CA TYR A 53 3.92 9.11 31.03
C TYR A 53 4.41 7.66 30.91
N LYS A 54 5.55 7.44 30.24
CA LYS A 54 6.14 6.09 30.13
C LYS A 54 6.60 5.55 31.48
N CYS A 55 7.18 6.39 32.35
CA CYS A 55 7.49 6.03 33.74
C CYS A 55 6.24 5.60 34.51
N ALA A 56 5.17 6.40 34.46
CA ALA A 56 3.91 6.11 35.14
C ALA A 56 3.33 4.77 34.70
N LYS A 57 3.30 4.53 33.37
CA LYS A 57 2.84 3.27 32.79
C LYS A 57 3.73 2.08 33.16
N ALA A 58 5.05 2.22 33.09
CA ALA A 58 6.00 1.15 33.45
C ALA A 58 5.91 0.78 34.94
N CYS A 59 5.59 1.76 35.77
CA CYS A 59 5.45 1.61 37.22
C CYS A 59 4.01 1.36 37.69
N ASP A 60 3.05 1.25 36.77
CA ASP A 60 1.64 0.98 37.07
C ASP A 60 1.04 1.98 38.08
N VAL A 61 1.28 3.27 37.82
CA VAL A 61 0.78 4.41 38.62
C VAL A 61 0.25 5.51 37.70
N GLU A 62 -0.49 6.47 38.26
CA GLU A 62 -0.94 7.65 37.52
C GLU A 62 0.17 8.69 37.40
N VAL A 63 0.12 9.51 36.35
CA VAL A 63 1.08 10.62 36.17
C VAL A 63 1.06 11.59 37.37
N VAL A 64 -0.11 11.76 37.99
CA VAL A 64 -0.28 12.62 39.18
C VAL A 64 0.41 12.03 40.41
N ASP A 65 0.52 10.71 40.54
CA ASP A 65 1.26 10.08 41.63
C ASP A 65 2.75 10.48 41.58
N ILE A 66 3.32 10.52 40.37
CA ILE A 66 4.71 10.95 40.15
C ILE A 66 4.88 12.46 40.40
N LEU A 67 3.97 13.28 39.87
CA LEU A 67 4.09 14.74 39.91
C LEU A 67 3.75 15.35 41.28
N GLU A 68 2.68 14.88 41.92
CA GLU A 68 2.15 15.47 43.16
C GLU A 68 2.39 14.60 44.40
N GLY A 69 2.78 13.33 44.24
CA GLY A 69 3.00 12.41 45.36
C GLY A 69 1.72 12.02 46.08
N ARG A 70 0.55 12.18 45.44
CA ARG A 70 -0.76 11.85 45.99
C ARG A 70 -1.63 11.20 44.92
N SER A 71 -2.34 10.15 45.29
CA SER A 71 -3.25 9.44 44.39
C SER A 71 -4.58 10.16 44.22
N SER A 72 -5.13 10.09 43.01
CA SER A 72 -6.44 10.62 42.65
C SER A 72 -7.55 9.84 43.36
N THR A 73 -8.57 10.55 43.85
CA THR A 73 -9.62 9.98 44.71
C THR A 73 -11.03 10.01 44.12
N LEU A 74 -11.25 10.67 42.97
CA LEU A 74 -12.57 10.79 42.36
C LEU A 74 -12.80 9.73 41.29
N THR A 75 -13.96 9.06 41.32
CA THR A 75 -14.33 7.97 40.38
C THR A 75 -15.65 8.23 39.63
N SER A 76 -16.47 9.21 40.06
CA SER A 76 -17.80 9.45 39.47
C SER A 76 -17.82 10.59 38.45
N PHE A 77 -17.35 11.78 38.81
CA PHE A 77 -17.14 12.91 37.90
C PHE A 77 -16.08 13.87 38.46
N ALA A 78 -15.40 14.60 37.57
CA ALA A 78 -14.51 15.70 37.92
C ALA A 78 -14.88 16.96 37.13
N ILE A 79 -14.87 18.12 37.79
CA ILE A 79 -15.07 19.42 37.16
C ILE A 79 -13.80 20.24 37.36
N THR A 80 -13.17 20.65 36.27
CA THR A 80 -12.04 21.58 36.24
C THR A 80 -12.51 22.85 35.56
N ARG A 81 -12.51 24.00 36.25
CA ARG A 81 -12.91 25.28 35.63
C ARG A 81 -11.77 25.85 34.78
N LYS A 82 -12.11 26.78 33.90
CA LYS A 82 -11.13 27.47 33.04
C LYS A 82 -10.01 28.07 33.90
N GLY A 83 -8.77 27.69 33.61
CA GLY A 83 -7.58 28.15 34.34
C GLY A 83 -7.20 27.31 35.56
N GLU A 84 -8.01 26.32 35.95
CA GLU A 84 -7.74 25.43 37.09
C GLU A 84 -7.12 24.09 36.68
N GLY A 85 -6.84 23.88 35.39
CA GLY A 85 -6.16 22.68 34.90
C GLY A 85 -4.78 22.52 35.52
N LEU A 86 -4.38 21.27 35.78
CA LEU A 86 -3.07 20.99 36.34
C LEU A 86 -2.00 21.18 35.27
N GLN A 87 -1.15 22.18 35.44
CA GLN A 87 -0.06 22.48 34.51
C GLN A 87 1.09 21.49 34.73
N ILE A 88 1.43 20.70 33.69
CA ILE A 88 2.41 19.59 33.81
C ILE A 88 3.81 19.95 33.28
N VAL A 89 3.92 20.76 32.22
CA VAL A 89 5.21 21.14 31.62
C VAL A 89 5.22 22.62 31.27
N LYS A 90 6.38 23.28 31.45
CA LYS A 90 6.66 24.63 30.95
C LYS A 90 8.09 24.70 30.38
N LYS A 91 8.29 24.17 29.17
CA LYS A 91 9.57 24.28 28.44
C LYS A 91 9.36 25.19 27.25
N LYS A 92 10.22 26.21 27.03
CA LYS A 92 10.19 27.14 25.88
C LYS A 92 8.79 27.72 25.49
N GLY A 93 7.87 27.90 26.44
CA GLY A 93 6.52 28.42 26.16
C GLY A 93 5.45 27.38 25.81
N PHE A 94 5.80 26.10 25.76
CA PHE A 94 4.87 24.98 25.65
C PHE A 94 4.16 24.77 26.98
N VAL A 95 2.82 24.68 26.97
CA VAL A 95 2.02 24.49 28.18
C VAL A 95 1.02 23.36 27.97
N TYR A 96 1.10 22.33 28.81
CA TYR A 96 0.12 21.26 28.91
C TYR A 96 -0.66 21.42 30.22
N ASN A 97 -1.98 21.58 30.13
CA ASN A 97 -2.85 21.61 31.30
C ASN A 97 -3.76 20.39 31.30
N ASN A 98 -3.59 19.46 32.23
CA ASN A 98 -4.51 18.33 32.39
C ASN A 98 -5.85 18.84 32.92
N LEU A 99 -6.93 18.48 32.23
CA LEU A 99 -8.28 18.93 32.51
C LEU A 99 -9.05 17.98 33.46
N ALA A 100 -8.52 16.80 33.75
CA ALA A 100 -9.08 15.84 34.70
C ALA A 100 -8.03 15.21 35.64
N PRO A 101 -7.21 16.02 36.35
CA PRO A 101 -6.10 15.50 37.16
C PRO A 101 -6.57 14.72 38.40
N LYS A 102 -7.78 15.00 38.90
CA LYS A 102 -8.32 14.38 40.12
C LYS A 102 -9.14 13.11 39.87
N PHE A 103 -9.42 12.78 38.61
CA PHE A 103 -10.23 11.62 38.22
C PHE A 103 -9.32 10.39 38.07
N ARG A 104 -9.74 9.24 38.61
CA ARG A 104 -8.97 7.99 38.62
C ARG A 104 -9.45 7.01 37.52
N ASP A 105 -8.59 6.09 37.09
CA ASP A 105 -8.89 4.98 36.16
C ASP A 105 -9.45 5.50 34.82
N LYS A 106 -8.81 6.55 34.28
CA LYS A 106 -9.26 7.23 33.07
C LYS A 106 -9.00 6.38 31.82
N LEU A 107 -10.04 6.23 31.00
CA LEU A 107 -9.90 5.71 29.64
C LEU A 107 -9.22 6.72 28.69
N ALA A 108 -9.26 8.02 29.03
CA ALA A 108 -8.70 9.10 28.25
C ALA A 108 -8.13 10.21 29.13
N GLU A 109 -7.00 10.77 28.74
CA GLU A 109 -6.37 11.93 29.36
C GLU A 109 -6.66 13.19 28.55
N PRO A 110 -7.51 14.11 29.07
CA PRO A 110 -7.81 15.36 28.39
C PRO A 110 -6.83 16.48 28.79
N PHE A 111 -6.31 17.20 27.81
CA PHE A 111 -5.42 18.33 27.96
C PHE A 111 -5.96 19.57 27.25
N LEU A 112 -5.58 20.73 27.78
CA LEU A 112 -5.54 22.00 27.04
C LEU A 112 -4.08 22.33 26.79
N VAL A 113 -3.69 22.34 25.52
CA VAL A 113 -2.31 22.56 25.08
C VAL A 113 -2.18 23.95 24.48
N LYS A 114 -1.10 24.66 24.85
CA LYS A 114 -0.66 25.89 24.20
C LYS A 114 0.71 25.66 23.60
N PHE A 115 0.76 25.77 22.29
CA PHE A 115 1.93 25.53 21.47
C PHE A 115 2.46 26.86 20.93
N PRO A 116 3.68 27.27 21.28
CA PRO A 116 4.23 28.54 20.81
C PRO A 116 4.60 28.45 19.33
N TYR A 117 4.49 29.57 18.62
CA TYR A 117 5.12 29.71 17.32
C TYR A 117 6.63 29.87 17.50
N LEU A 118 7.41 29.04 16.82
CA LEU A 118 8.86 29.09 16.83
C LEU A 118 9.35 29.19 15.38
N GLU A 119 10.02 30.29 15.05
CA GLU A 119 10.57 30.57 13.72
C GLU A 119 11.56 29.47 13.28
N GLU A 120 12.37 28.97 14.23
CA GLU A 120 13.34 27.89 14.03
C GLU A 120 12.71 26.55 13.60
N GLU A 121 11.45 26.31 13.97
CA GLU A 121 10.73 25.07 13.66
C GLU A 121 10.02 25.10 12.30
N GLN A 122 9.83 26.28 11.70
CA GLN A 122 9.08 26.41 10.44
C GLN A 122 9.80 25.77 9.25
N ASN A 123 11.13 25.77 9.30
CA ASN A 123 12.01 25.31 8.21
C ASN A 123 12.78 24.03 8.58
N THR A 124 12.44 23.39 9.70
CA THR A 124 13.05 22.13 10.12
C THR A 124 12.02 21.00 10.14
N PRO A 125 12.44 19.73 9.98
CA PRO A 125 11.53 18.61 10.08
C PRO A 125 10.86 18.56 11.46
N ILE A 126 9.54 18.31 11.48
CA ILE A 126 8.78 18.16 12.71
C ILE A 126 9.32 16.97 13.49
N LYS A 127 9.69 17.18 14.76
CA LYS A 127 10.13 16.09 15.63
C LYS A 127 8.96 15.15 15.92
N LEU A 128 9.10 13.90 15.52
CA LEU A 128 8.07 12.88 15.70
C LEU A 128 8.29 12.08 16.98
N ASN A 129 7.19 11.68 17.62
CA ASN A 129 7.13 10.77 18.76
C ASN A 129 6.10 9.68 18.48
N SER A 130 6.11 8.62 19.29
CA SER A 130 5.10 7.55 19.25
C SER A 130 4.78 7.07 20.66
N HIS A 131 3.52 6.73 20.89
CA HIS A 131 3.07 6.09 22.11
C HIS A 131 1.85 5.21 21.87
N ASN A 132 1.65 4.22 22.73
CA ASN A 132 0.51 3.31 22.58
C ASN A 132 -0.80 4.03 22.90
N GLY A 133 -1.84 3.83 22.08
CA GLY A 133 -3.13 4.48 22.21
C GLY A 133 -3.60 5.18 20.93
N GLN A 134 -4.60 6.04 21.08
CA GLN A 134 -5.10 6.92 20.03
C GLN A 134 -5.16 8.35 20.59
N GLU A 135 -5.13 9.35 19.72
CA GLU A 135 -5.18 10.74 20.13
C GLU A 135 -6.16 11.53 19.27
N PHE A 136 -6.89 12.41 19.92
CA PHE A 136 -7.87 13.29 19.31
C PHE A 136 -7.55 14.74 19.67
N ASP A 137 -7.25 15.54 18.65
CA ASP A 137 -6.95 16.96 18.81
C ASP A 137 -8.03 17.83 18.16
N VAL A 138 -8.42 18.92 18.82
CA VAL A 138 -9.36 19.93 18.29
C VAL A 138 -8.77 21.33 18.47
N ILE A 139 -8.59 22.06 17.37
CA ILE A 139 -8.00 23.40 17.39
C ILE A 139 -9.01 24.42 17.89
N VAL A 140 -8.66 25.10 18.99
CA VAL A 140 -9.50 26.13 19.61
C VAL A 140 -9.13 27.52 19.13
N LYS A 141 -7.84 27.76 18.83
CA LYS A 141 -7.34 29.04 18.34
C LYS A 141 -5.99 28.89 17.62
N GLY A 142 -5.81 29.63 16.53
CA GLY A 142 -4.58 29.60 15.72
C GLY A 142 -4.56 28.42 14.74
N SER A 143 -3.37 28.06 14.27
CA SER A 143 -3.17 26.97 13.30
C SER A 143 -2.01 26.07 13.70
N LEU A 144 -2.20 24.77 13.50
CA LEU A 144 -1.28 23.70 13.87
C LEU A 144 -0.91 22.89 12.63
N LYS A 145 0.37 22.83 12.29
CA LYS A 145 0.86 21.90 11.27
C LYS A 145 1.16 20.58 11.96
N VAL A 146 0.40 19.55 11.61
CA VAL A 146 0.53 18.21 12.18
C VAL A 146 1.13 17.27 11.12
N GLN A 147 1.98 16.37 11.59
CA GLN A 147 2.49 15.26 10.82
C GLN A 147 2.10 13.96 11.50
N VAL A 148 1.46 13.05 10.76
CA VAL A 148 1.17 11.68 11.20
C VAL A 148 1.67 10.72 10.13
N GLY A 149 2.75 10.01 10.44
CA GLY A 149 3.53 9.25 9.48
C GLY A 149 4.09 10.16 8.40
N ASN A 150 3.68 9.93 7.16
CA ASN A 150 4.08 10.72 6.00
C ASN A 150 3.06 11.82 5.63
N ASN A 151 1.90 11.83 6.27
CA ASN A 151 0.87 12.83 6.00
C ASN A 151 1.17 14.08 6.81
N VAL A 152 1.21 15.23 6.14
CA VAL A 152 1.40 16.54 6.74
C VAL A 152 0.24 17.41 6.33
N ASP A 153 -0.43 18.02 7.31
CA ASP A 153 -1.54 18.94 7.05
C ASP A 153 -1.53 20.10 8.04
N VAL A 154 -2.23 21.19 7.70
CA VAL A 154 -2.38 22.37 8.54
C VAL A 154 -3.83 22.47 9.00
N LEU A 155 -4.04 22.26 10.30
CA LEU A 155 -5.32 22.39 10.96
C LEU A 155 -5.52 23.83 11.43
N ASN A 156 -6.70 24.38 11.18
CA ASN A 156 -7.11 25.73 11.58
C ASN A 156 -8.17 25.68 12.68
N GLU A 157 -8.53 26.83 13.22
CA GLU A 157 -9.57 26.95 14.25
C GLU A 157 -10.87 26.22 13.88
N GLY A 158 -11.32 25.31 14.74
CA GLY A 158 -12.47 24.44 14.52
C GLY A 158 -12.16 23.09 13.88
N ASP A 159 -10.98 22.92 13.28
CA ASP A 159 -10.55 21.64 12.72
C ASP A 159 -10.17 20.65 13.83
N SER A 160 -10.25 19.36 13.51
CA SER A 160 -9.88 18.27 14.41
C SER A 160 -9.15 17.17 13.67
N ILE A 161 -8.35 16.39 14.40
CA ILE A 161 -7.67 15.20 13.90
C ILE A 161 -7.82 14.05 14.90
N PHE A 162 -8.07 12.85 14.39
CA PHE A 162 -8.08 11.61 15.19
C PHE A 162 -7.10 10.62 14.58
N TYR A 163 -6.17 10.11 15.37
CA TYR A 163 -5.09 9.27 14.85
C TYR A 163 -4.65 8.18 15.82
N ASN A 164 -4.04 7.13 15.27
CA ASN A 164 -3.37 6.10 16.05
C ASN A 164 -1.99 6.62 16.49
N SER A 165 -1.79 6.83 17.79
CA SER A 165 -0.57 7.42 18.34
C SER A 165 0.66 6.50 18.25
N LEU A 166 0.47 5.23 17.85
CA LEU A 166 1.58 4.34 17.50
C LEU A 166 2.28 4.78 16.20
N ILE A 167 1.57 5.49 15.31
CA ILE A 167 2.17 6.06 14.11
C ILE A 167 3.05 7.25 14.54
N PRO A 168 4.31 7.36 14.09
CA PRO A 168 5.16 8.52 14.37
C PRO A 168 4.45 9.82 14.03
N HIS A 169 4.25 10.67 15.03
CA HIS A 169 3.50 11.91 14.88
C HIS A 169 4.16 13.06 15.62
N GLY A 170 3.92 14.28 15.14
CA GLY A 170 4.41 15.50 15.75
C GLY A 170 3.67 16.70 15.21
N MET A 171 3.86 17.85 15.84
CA MET A 171 3.11 19.05 15.51
C MET A 171 3.93 20.30 15.83
N ILE A 172 3.71 21.37 15.06
CA ILE A 172 4.26 22.71 15.30
C ILE A 172 3.17 23.75 15.08
N ALA A 173 3.21 24.86 15.82
CA ALA A 173 2.33 26.00 15.55
C ALA A 173 2.85 26.78 14.34
N VAL A 174 1.94 27.17 13.44
CA VAL A 174 2.29 27.95 12.23
C VAL A 174 1.71 29.36 12.21
N SER A 175 0.80 29.68 13.12
CA SER A 175 0.31 31.05 13.32
C SER A 175 1.19 31.82 14.29
N GLU A 176 1.59 33.06 13.96
CA GLU A 176 2.49 33.90 14.78
C GLU A 176 2.10 34.03 16.26
N GLY A 177 0.80 33.94 16.58
CA GLY A 177 0.27 33.95 17.95
C GLY A 177 0.35 32.62 18.71
N GLY A 178 0.98 31.59 18.13
CA GLY A 178 0.93 30.21 18.59
C GLY A 178 -0.41 29.53 18.28
N CYS A 179 -0.60 28.32 18.80
CA CYS A 179 -1.83 27.53 18.68
C CYS A 179 -2.32 27.05 20.06
N GLU A 180 -3.63 27.07 20.29
CA GLU A 180 -4.30 26.50 21.46
C GLU A 180 -5.28 25.43 20.99
N PHE A 181 -5.18 24.23 21.57
CA PHE A 181 -6.01 23.09 21.18
C PHE A 181 -6.29 22.16 22.36
N HIS A 182 -7.39 21.41 22.26
CA HIS A 182 -7.68 20.31 23.16
C HIS A 182 -7.07 19.03 22.62
N ALA A 183 -6.31 18.31 23.45
CA ALA A 183 -5.77 17.00 23.11
C ALA A 183 -6.37 15.95 24.04
N VAL A 184 -6.85 14.84 23.50
CA VAL A 184 -7.42 13.72 24.27
C VAL A 184 -6.65 12.46 23.92
N VAL A 185 -5.81 12.00 24.84
CA VAL A 185 -4.99 10.81 24.69
C VAL A 185 -5.72 9.60 25.28
N LEU A 186 -6.06 8.63 24.44
CA LEU A 186 -6.81 7.42 24.81
C LEU A 186 -5.85 6.29 25.18
N ASN A 187 -6.03 5.71 26.36
CA ASN A 187 -5.25 4.55 26.80
C ASN A 187 -5.73 3.27 26.08
N PRO A 188 -4.82 2.33 25.73
CA PRO A 188 -5.21 1.04 25.17
C PRO A 188 -6.02 0.22 26.20
N GLN A 189 -7.07 -0.47 25.76
CA GLN A 189 -7.89 -1.34 26.63
C GLN A 189 -7.12 -2.61 27.03
N ASP A 190 -7.28 -3.03 28.29
CA ASP A 190 -6.72 -4.29 28.81
C ASP A 190 -7.12 -5.48 27.92
N GLY A 191 -6.13 -6.18 27.37
CA GLY A 191 -6.32 -7.36 26.53
C GLY A 191 -5.83 -7.22 25.09
N GLN A 192 -5.46 -6.02 24.62
CA GLN A 192 -4.65 -5.89 23.41
C GLN A 192 -3.17 -6.08 23.75
N VAL A 193 -2.68 -7.30 23.50
CA VAL A 193 -1.25 -7.59 23.47
C VAL A 193 -0.59 -6.56 22.56
N SER A 194 0.42 -5.87 23.09
CA SER A 194 1.29 -5.02 22.28
C SER A 194 1.89 -5.87 21.17
N GLU A 195 1.49 -5.63 19.93
CA GLU A 195 2.41 -5.83 18.83
C GLU A 195 3.55 -4.84 19.08
N GLU A 196 4.64 -5.31 19.68
CA GLU A 196 5.92 -4.62 19.60
C GLU A 196 6.21 -4.44 18.10
N TYR A 197 6.00 -3.23 17.57
CA TYR A 197 6.70 -2.84 16.35
C TYR A 197 8.17 -2.74 16.74
N PRO A 198 9.04 -3.66 16.27
CA PRO A 198 10.45 -3.48 16.53
C PRO A 198 10.89 -2.21 15.80
N GLU A 199 11.89 -1.50 16.31
CA GLU A 199 12.60 -0.44 15.56
C GLU A 199 13.44 -1.02 14.39
N ALA A 200 13.46 -2.34 14.24
CA ALA A 200 14.20 -3.08 13.22
C ALA A 200 13.76 -2.89 11.74
N PRO A 201 12.51 -2.52 11.36
CA PRO A 201 12.11 -2.48 9.96
C PRO A 201 12.70 -1.30 9.20
N ILE A 202 13.08 -0.19 9.84
CA ILE A 202 13.59 0.97 9.08
C ILE A 202 15.02 0.72 8.61
N ILE A 203 15.88 0.14 9.44
CA ILE A 203 17.26 -0.18 9.04
C ILE A 203 17.26 -1.37 8.08
N ALA A 204 16.42 -2.40 8.32
CA ALA A 204 16.30 -3.54 7.42
C ALA A 204 15.64 -3.17 6.07
N ALA A 205 14.62 -2.30 6.06
CA ALA A 205 14.01 -1.81 4.82
C ALA A 205 14.94 -0.83 4.08
N LYS A 206 15.70 0.04 4.76
CA LYS A 206 16.72 0.87 4.12
C LYS A 206 17.85 0.03 3.54
N ALA A 207 18.32 -0.99 4.26
CA ALA A 207 19.34 -1.93 3.78
C ALA A 207 18.80 -2.81 2.63
N ALA A 208 17.55 -3.26 2.68
CA ALA A 208 16.91 -4.03 1.61
C ALA A 208 16.60 -3.18 0.36
N VAL A 209 16.19 -1.92 0.53
CA VAL A 209 15.97 -0.97 -0.57
C VAL A 209 17.30 -0.62 -1.24
N ALA A 210 18.35 -0.34 -0.46
CA ALA A 210 19.70 -0.08 -0.97
C ALA A 210 20.35 -1.32 -1.61
N ALA A 211 20.17 -2.52 -1.05
CA ALA A 211 20.67 -3.76 -1.64
C ALA A 211 19.93 -4.09 -2.96
N ARG A 212 18.60 -3.91 -3.00
CA ARG A 212 17.79 -4.13 -4.22
C ARG A 212 17.98 -3.04 -5.27
N SER A 213 18.51 -1.86 -4.94
CA SER A 213 18.83 -0.81 -5.95
C SER A 213 20.13 -1.11 -6.70
N SER A 214 20.91 -2.12 -6.29
CA SER A 214 22.20 -2.46 -6.91
C SER A 214 22.10 -3.51 -8.02
N VAL A 215 20.98 -4.24 -8.13
CA VAL A 215 20.81 -5.30 -9.12
C VAL A 215 20.17 -4.73 -10.37
N LYS A 216 20.90 -4.76 -11.48
CA LYS A 216 20.37 -4.30 -12.77
C LYS A 216 19.20 -5.20 -13.22
N THR A 217 18.04 -4.58 -13.44
CA THR A 217 16.85 -5.23 -13.99
C THR A 217 16.66 -4.89 -15.47
N VAL A 218 15.81 -5.63 -16.17
CA VAL A 218 15.40 -5.25 -17.54
C VAL A 218 14.68 -3.90 -17.60
N ALA A 219 14.04 -3.48 -16.50
CA ALA A 219 13.34 -2.21 -16.43
C ALA A 219 14.29 -1.00 -16.47
N ASP A 220 15.55 -1.17 -16.06
CA ASP A 220 16.54 -0.07 -16.01
C ASP A 220 16.89 0.48 -17.41
N ASP A 221 16.64 -0.29 -18.47
CA ASP A 221 16.79 0.18 -19.84
C ASP A 221 15.69 1.19 -20.25
N PHE A 222 14.65 1.36 -19.41
CA PHE A 222 13.52 2.28 -19.63
C PHE A 222 13.19 3.19 -18.45
N ILE A 223 13.67 2.87 -17.25
CA ILE A 223 13.31 3.53 -16.00
C ILE A 223 14.55 3.87 -15.20
N GLU A 224 14.64 5.11 -14.74
CA GLU A 224 15.63 5.58 -13.79
C GLU A 224 14.92 6.06 -12.52
N SER A 225 15.27 5.50 -11.37
CA SER A 225 14.75 5.92 -10.06
C SER A 225 15.78 6.77 -9.32
N PHE A 226 15.33 7.88 -8.76
CA PHE A 226 16.15 8.78 -7.96
C PHE A 226 15.85 8.58 -6.48
N TYR A 227 16.90 8.69 -5.69
CA TYR A 227 16.85 8.59 -4.25
C TYR A 227 17.59 9.78 -3.64
N ASP A 228 17.13 10.26 -2.48
CA ASP A 228 17.86 11.27 -1.72
C ASP A 228 19.08 10.68 -0.99
N GLU A 229 19.82 11.53 -0.26
CA GLU A 229 21.01 11.13 0.51
C GLU A 229 20.69 10.10 1.61
N GLN A 230 19.42 9.98 2.00
CA GLN A 230 18.94 9.02 3.00
C GLN A 230 18.39 7.73 2.37
N GLY A 231 18.47 7.59 1.05
CA GLY A 231 18.00 6.44 0.29
C GLY A 231 16.47 6.39 0.11
N VAL A 232 15.77 7.52 0.33
CA VAL A 232 14.33 7.62 0.13
C VAL A 232 14.04 7.94 -1.33
N PHE A 233 13.07 7.24 -1.93
CA PHE A 233 12.64 7.46 -3.31
C PHE A 233 12.17 8.91 -3.49
N SER A 234 12.85 9.66 -4.37
CA SER A 234 12.63 11.09 -4.58
C SER A 234 12.06 11.41 -5.96
N GLY A 235 12.11 10.47 -6.90
CA GLY A 235 11.52 10.63 -8.22
C GLY A 235 11.80 9.50 -9.18
N ILE A 236 11.18 9.55 -10.35
CA ILE A 236 11.37 8.59 -11.45
C ILE A 236 11.42 9.34 -12.77
N LYS A 237 12.26 8.84 -13.69
CA LYS A 237 12.32 9.28 -15.08
C LYS A 237 12.18 8.07 -16.00
N PHE A 238 11.43 8.26 -17.08
CA PHE A 238 11.28 7.28 -18.13
C PHE A 238 12.15 7.67 -19.33
N HIS A 239 12.79 6.70 -19.95
CA HIS A 239 13.60 6.84 -21.16
C HIS A 239 13.30 5.70 -22.13
N ASN A 240 13.60 5.89 -23.41
CA ASN A 240 13.32 4.92 -24.49
C ASN A 240 11.85 4.44 -24.55
N GLU A 241 10.92 5.18 -23.94
CA GLU A 241 9.51 4.81 -23.82
C GLU A 241 8.79 4.78 -25.17
N ASP A 242 9.31 5.49 -26.17
CA ASP A 242 8.85 5.51 -27.56
C ASP A 242 9.04 4.15 -28.25
N LYS A 243 9.99 3.33 -27.77
CA LYS A 243 10.30 2.00 -28.33
C LYS A 243 9.87 0.86 -27.42
N PHE A 244 9.27 1.16 -26.27
CA PHE A 244 8.95 0.14 -25.28
C PHE A 244 7.78 -0.76 -25.71
N ASN A 245 7.96 -2.08 -25.59
CA ASN A 245 6.91 -3.09 -25.66
C ASN A 245 7.08 -4.10 -24.52
N PHE A 246 6.12 -4.17 -23.59
CA PHE A 246 6.20 -5.02 -22.40
C PHE A 246 6.45 -6.52 -22.70
N ALA A 247 5.85 -7.08 -23.76
CA ALA A 247 6.01 -8.49 -24.05
C ALA A 247 7.42 -8.83 -24.59
N PHE A 248 8.07 -7.92 -25.31
CA PHE A 248 9.43 -8.13 -25.83
C PHE A 248 10.51 -7.63 -24.87
N ASP A 249 10.34 -6.42 -24.35
CA ASP A 249 11.38 -5.69 -23.61
C ASP A 249 11.39 -6.02 -22.11
N CYS A 250 10.32 -6.62 -21.59
CA CYS A 250 10.29 -7.14 -20.23
C CYS A 250 10.27 -8.67 -20.25
N VAL A 251 9.18 -9.30 -20.71
CA VAL A 251 9.02 -10.76 -20.58
C VAL A 251 10.06 -11.55 -21.38
N ASP A 252 10.21 -11.28 -22.69
CA ASP A 252 11.20 -12.01 -23.49
C ASP A 252 12.65 -11.67 -23.11
N ALA A 253 12.89 -10.45 -22.63
CA ALA A 253 14.19 -10.00 -22.14
C ALA A 253 14.59 -10.75 -20.85
N ILE A 254 13.67 -10.87 -19.88
CA ILE A 254 13.89 -11.68 -18.67
C ILE A 254 14.08 -13.14 -19.05
N ALA A 255 13.23 -13.69 -19.93
CA ALA A 255 13.38 -15.07 -20.40
C ALA A 255 14.73 -15.35 -21.09
N LYS A 256 15.35 -14.34 -21.70
CA LYS A 256 16.69 -14.44 -22.30
C LYS A 256 17.80 -14.31 -21.24
N LYS A 257 17.61 -13.44 -20.25
CA LYS A 257 18.54 -13.18 -19.14
C LYS A 257 18.59 -14.37 -18.17
N ASP A 258 17.43 -14.86 -17.77
CA ASP A 258 17.23 -15.95 -16.81
C ASP A 258 15.97 -16.76 -17.21
N PRO A 259 16.12 -17.82 -18.02
CA PRO A 259 15.00 -18.57 -18.58
C PRO A 259 14.19 -19.34 -17.52
N ASP A 260 14.83 -19.75 -16.42
CA ASP A 260 14.24 -20.58 -15.37
C ASP A 260 13.61 -19.74 -14.25
N LYS A 261 13.78 -18.41 -14.29
CA LYS A 261 13.16 -17.50 -13.33
C LYS A 261 11.64 -17.66 -13.34
N LEU A 262 11.08 -17.88 -12.15
CA LEU A 262 9.64 -18.05 -11.97
C LEU A 262 8.94 -16.73 -12.33
N ALA A 263 7.96 -16.79 -13.24
CA ALA A 263 7.11 -15.66 -13.59
C ALA A 263 5.79 -15.71 -12.82
N MET A 264 5.23 -16.92 -12.68
CA MET A 264 3.94 -17.11 -12.01
C MET A 264 3.84 -18.48 -11.33
N MET A 265 3.35 -18.47 -10.09
CA MET A 265 2.75 -19.61 -9.41
C MET A 265 1.23 -19.47 -9.55
N TRP A 266 0.58 -20.42 -10.20
CA TRP A 266 -0.86 -20.44 -10.41
C TRP A 266 -1.47 -21.63 -9.69
N VAL A 267 -2.56 -21.42 -8.96
CA VAL A 267 -3.28 -22.48 -8.25
C VAL A 267 -4.74 -22.44 -8.68
N ALA A 268 -5.26 -23.57 -9.13
CA ALA A 268 -6.64 -23.78 -9.53
C ALA A 268 -7.58 -23.82 -8.31
N ASN A 269 -8.88 -23.77 -8.59
CA ASN A 269 -9.93 -23.90 -7.57
C ASN A 269 -9.88 -25.27 -6.85
N ASP A 270 -9.48 -26.34 -7.54
CA ASP A 270 -9.28 -27.68 -6.97
C ASP A 270 -7.92 -27.86 -6.28
N LYS A 271 -7.19 -26.76 -6.08
CA LYS A 271 -5.85 -26.68 -5.47
C LYS A 271 -4.73 -27.31 -6.31
N THR A 272 -4.98 -27.72 -7.56
CA THR A 272 -3.88 -28.10 -8.45
C THR A 272 -3.03 -26.88 -8.78
N ASP A 273 -1.70 -27.02 -8.68
CA ASP A 273 -0.78 -25.92 -8.95
C ASP A 273 -0.06 -26.08 -10.30
N ARG A 274 0.34 -24.94 -10.86
CA ARG A 274 1.18 -24.83 -12.05
C ARG A 274 2.18 -23.72 -11.83
N LYS A 275 3.43 -23.99 -12.23
CA LYS A 275 4.51 -23.00 -12.25
C LYS A 275 4.83 -22.66 -13.69
N PHE A 276 5.01 -21.38 -13.94
CA PHE A 276 5.41 -20.87 -15.25
C PHE A 276 6.64 -20.00 -15.09
N THR A 277 7.70 -20.33 -15.81
CA THR A 277 8.89 -19.48 -15.89
C THR A 277 8.70 -18.36 -16.90
N PHE A 278 9.61 -17.38 -16.93
CA PHE A 278 9.61 -16.38 -18.00
C PHE A 278 9.83 -17.02 -19.38
N SER A 279 10.58 -18.12 -19.48
CA SER A 279 10.71 -18.91 -20.72
C SER A 279 9.38 -19.54 -21.15
N ASP A 280 8.59 -20.07 -20.20
CA ASP A 280 7.24 -20.55 -20.49
C ASP A 280 6.34 -19.42 -20.98
N MET A 281 6.35 -18.26 -20.30
CA MET A 281 5.55 -17.09 -20.69
C MET A 281 5.89 -16.62 -22.11
N LYS A 282 7.18 -16.55 -22.46
CA LYS A 282 7.64 -16.26 -23.83
C LYS A 282 7.14 -17.30 -24.82
N LYS A 283 7.30 -18.59 -24.52
CA LYS A 283 6.89 -19.71 -25.37
C LYS A 283 5.38 -19.68 -25.65
N TYR A 284 4.55 -19.65 -24.61
CA TYR A 284 3.09 -19.75 -24.77
C TYR A 284 2.48 -18.47 -25.34
N SER A 285 3.04 -17.30 -25.04
CA SER A 285 2.63 -16.05 -25.71
C SER A 285 3.01 -16.03 -27.19
N ALA A 286 4.15 -16.61 -27.59
CA ALA A 286 4.51 -16.77 -29.00
C ALA A 286 3.56 -17.72 -29.75
N LYS A 287 3.25 -18.89 -29.16
CA LYS A 287 2.25 -19.82 -29.74
C LYS A 287 0.89 -19.14 -29.88
N THR A 288 0.46 -18.43 -28.84
CA THR A 288 -0.81 -17.70 -28.83
C THR A 288 -0.84 -16.57 -29.87
N ALA A 289 0.27 -15.84 -30.06
CA ALA A 289 0.36 -14.79 -31.07
C ALA A 289 0.20 -15.36 -32.49
N ASN A 290 0.97 -16.41 -32.81
CA ASN A 290 0.86 -17.10 -34.09
C ASN A 290 -0.56 -17.68 -34.34
N TYR A 291 -1.20 -18.20 -33.29
CA TYR A 291 -2.58 -18.69 -33.36
C TYR A 291 -3.56 -17.54 -33.67
N PHE A 292 -3.49 -16.44 -32.94
CA PHE A 292 -4.37 -15.28 -33.17
C PHE A 292 -4.21 -14.70 -34.58
N GLU A 293 -2.99 -14.58 -35.10
CA GLU A 293 -2.76 -14.13 -36.48
C GLU A 293 -3.38 -15.09 -37.51
N SER A 294 -3.34 -16.41 -37.25
CA SER A 294 -3.95 -17.40 -38.14
C SER A 294 -5.48 -17.29 -38.23
N LEU A 295 -6.12 -16.79 -37.17
CA LEU A 295 -7.54 -16.47 -37.14
C LEU A 295 -7.86 -15.11 -37.79
N GLY A 296 -6.83 -14.35 -38.18
CA GLY A 296 -6.95 -13.07 -38.85
C GLY A 296 -6.98 -11.86 -37.91
N ILE A 297 -6.60 -12.02 -36.63
CA ILE A 297 -6.40 -10.91 -35.69
C ILE A 297 -5.09 -10.19 -36.04
N LYS A 298 -5.13 -8.87 -36.20
CA LYS A 298 -3.99 -8.05 -36.65
C LYS A 298 -3.77 -6.83 -35.77
N LYS A 299 -2.66 -6.12 -36.00
CA LYS A 299 -2.37 -4.82 -35.36
C LYS A 299 -3.58 -3.87 -35.49
N GLY A 300 -4.02 -3.30 -34.38
CA GLY A 300 -5.15 -2.38 -34.28
C GLY A 300 -6.52 -3.04 -34.07
N ASP A 301 -6.66 -4.36 -34.23
CA ASP A 301 -7.91 -5.05 -33.89
C ASP A 301 -8.15 -5.06 -32.38
N THR A 302 -9.39 -4.88 -31.95
CA THR A 302 -9.76 -4.93 -30.53
C THR A 302 -10.19 -6.35 -30.12
N VAL A 303 -9.58 -6.87 -29.06
CA VAL A 303 -9.80 -8.25 -28.59
C VAL A 303 -10.23 -8.23 -27.13
N MET A 304 -11.44 -8.72 -26.86
CA MET A 304 -11.97 -8.80 -25.50
C MET A 304 -11.54 -10.09 -24.79
N LEU A 305 -11.08 -9.97 -23.55
CA LEU A 305 -10.61 -11.08 -22.73
C LEU A 305 -11.48 -11.24 -21.48
N VAL A 306 -12.22 -12.35 -21.40
CA VAL A 306 -13.13 -12.70 -20.30
C VAL A 306 -12.68 -14.04 -19.72
N LEU A 307 -11.65 -14.02 -18.88
CA LEU A 307 -10.88 -15.22 -18.52
C LEU A 307 -10.73 -15.46 -17.01
N LYS A 308 -11.51 -14.76 -16.17
CA LYS A 308 -11.48 -14.90 -14.70
C LYS A 308 -10.08 -14.70 -14.10
N ARG A 309 -9.39 -15.80 -13.78
CA ARG A 309 -8.02 -15.87 -13.22
C ARG A 309 -7.24 -17.02 -13.88
N HIS A 310 -7.70 -17.51 -15.03
CA HIS A 310 -7.04 -18.56 -15.79
C HIS A 310 -5.66 -18.09 -16.26
N PHE A 311 -4.64 -18.94 -16.15
CA PHE A 311 -3.27 -18.60 -16.59
C PHE A 311 -3.20 -18.20 -18.07
N GLN A 312 -4.14 -18.67 -18.90
CA GLN A 312 -4.29 -18.32 -20.31
C GLN A 312 -4.47 -16.81 -20.52
N PHE A 313 -5.00 -16.07 -19.53
CA PHE A 313 -5.10 -14.61 -19.60
C PHE A 313 -3.74 -13.95 -19.86
N TRP A 314 -2.70 -14.39 -19.15
CA TRP A 314 -1.35 -13.85 -19.31
C TRP A 314 -0.79 -14.17 -20.70
N PHE A 315 -1.02 -15.38 -21.22
CA PHE A 315 -0.60 -15.76 -22.57
C PHE A 315 -1.28 -14.90 -23.64
N CYS A 316 -2.59 -14.69 -23.51
CA CYS A 316 -3.38 -13.87 -24.42
C CYS A 316 -2.95 -12.40 -24.36
N MET A 317 -2.82 -11.83 -23.17
CA MET A 317 -2.36 -10.44 -22.99
C MET A 317 -1.01 -10.20 -23.66
N LEU A 318 -0.02 -11.06 -23.39
CA LEU A 318 1.31 -10.94 -23.99
C LEU A 318 1.28 -11.12 -25.50
N ALA A 319 0.48 -12.07 -26.01
CA ALA A 319 0.35 -12.29 -27.45
C ALA A 319 -0.24 -11.08 -28.18
N LEU A 320 -1.29 -10.46 -27.62
CA LEU A 320 -1.89 -9.25 -28.18
C LEU A 320 -0.88 -8.09 -28.20
N HIS A 321 -0.06 -7.95 -27.15
CA HIS A 321 1.03 -6.96 -27.10
C HIS A 321 2.12 -7.23 -28.14
N LYS A 322 2.37 -8.49 -28.53
CA LYS A 322 3.32 -8.83 -29.60
C LYS A 322 2.75 -8.51 -30.99
N ILE A 323 1.46 -8.77 -31.21
CA ILE A 323 0.76 -8.54 -32.50
C ILE A 323 0.48 -7.05 -32.71
N GLY A 324 0.15 -6.32 -31.64
CA GLY A 324 -0.35 -4.95 -31.71
C GLY A 324 -1.87 -4.85 -31.74
N ALA A 325 -2.56 -5.92 -31.37
CA ALA A 325 -4.00 -5.88 -31.12
C ALA A 325 -4.26 -5.25 -29.74
N ILE A 326 -5.40 -4.58 -29.61
CA ILE A 326 -5.77 -3.81 -28.42
C ILE A 326 -6.56 -4.71 -27.49
N ALA A 327 -5.99 -5.02 -26.32
CA ALA A 327 -6.64 -5.86 -25.33
C ALA A 327 -7.77 -5.12 -24.59
N ILE A 328 -8.90 -5.79 -24.39
CA ILE A 328 -10.02 -5.31 -23.56
C ILE A 328 -10.30 -6.36 -22.48
N PRO A 329 -9.66 -6.28 -21.30
CA PRO A 329 -10.03 -7.12 -20.17
C PRO A 329 -11.45 -6.80 -19.70
N ALA A 330 -12.24 -7.84 -19.44
CA ALA A 330 -13.60 -7.71 -18.94
C ALA A 330 -13.93 -8.81 -17.92
N THR A 331 -14.78 -8.45 -16.94
CA THR A 331 -15.22 -9.38 -15.89
C THR A 331 -16.08 -10.50 -16.46
N ASN A 332 -16.04 -11.68 -15.85
CA ASN A 332 -16.92 -12.80 -16.23
C ASN A 332 -18.38 -12.62 -15.76
N GLN A 333 -18.70 -11.50 -15.11
CA GLN A 333 -20.03 -11.18 -14.61
C GLN A 333 -20.91 -10.44 -15.62
N LEU A 334 -20.40 -10.16 -16.83
CA LEU A 334 -21.16 -9.48 -17.87
C LEU A 334 -22.26 -10.38 -18.45
N VAL A 335 -23.38 -9.76 -18.79
CA VAL A 335 -24.53 -10.40 -19.44
C VAL A 335 -24.71 -9.88 -20.88
N GLU A 336 -25.66 -10.41 -21.64
CA GLU A 336 -25.88 -10.07 -23.06
C GLU A 336 -25.83 -8.56 -23.35
N HIS A 337 -26.63 -7.73 -22.68
CA HIS A 337 -26.68 -6.28 -22.95
C HIS A 337 -25.35 -5.56 -22.66
N ASP A 338 -24.60 -6.04 -21.67
CA ASP A 338 -23.27 -5.53 -21.35
C ASP A 338 -22.27 -5.82 -22.47
N PHE A 339 -22.34 -7.01 -23.06
CA PHE A 339 -21.52 -7.42 -24.19
C PHE A 339 -21.91 -6.64 -25.45
N THR A 340 -23.19 -6.58 -25.81
CA THR A 340 -23.68 -5.84 -26.98
C THR A 340 -23.19 -4.39 -26.97
N TYR A 341 -23.30 -3.73 -25.81
CA TYR A 341 -22.78 -2.37 -25.64
C TYR A 341 -21.27 -2.28 -25.92
N ARG A 342 -20.46 -3.14 -25.31
CA ARG A 342 -19.00 -3.09 -25.41
C ARG A 342 -18.50 -3.51 -26.79
N TYR A 343 -19.13 -4.51 -27.40
CA TYR A 343 -18.85 -4.95 -28.77
C TYR A 343 -19.03 -3.81 -29.76
N ASN A 344 -20.14 -3.08 -29.65
CA ASN A 344 -20.40 -1.92 -30.48
C ASN A 344 -19.44 -0.75 -30.17
N ALA A 345 -19.31 -0.37 -28.90
CA ALA A 345 -18.53 0.80 -28.49
C ALA A 345 -17.04 0.68 -28.82
N ALA A 346 -16.45 -0.50 -28.60
CA ALA A 346 -15.03 -0.76 -28.88
C ALA A 346 -14.79 -1.45 -30.23
N LYS A 347 -15.83 -1.66 -31.04
CA LYS A 347 -15.77 -2.36 -32.34
C LYS A 347 -15.02 -3.70 -32.24
N VAL A 348 -15.40 -4.51 -31.24
CA VAL A 348 -14.70 -5.75 -30.87
C VAL A 348 -14.62 -6.70 -32.07
N LYS A 349 -13.40 -7.07 -32.46
CA LYS A 349 -13.11 -8.00 -33.54
C LYS A 349 -13.20 -9.46 -33.08
N ALA A 350 -12.68 -9.72 -31.88
CA ALA A 350 -12.57 -11.06 -31.33
C ALA A 350 -12.85 -11.06 -29.82
N ILE A 351 -13.37 -12.18 -29.32
CA ILE A 351 -13.50 -12.46 -27.90
C ILE A 351 -12.81 -13.77 -27.54
N VAL A 352 -12.04 -13.75 -26.45
CA VAL A 352 -11.51 -14.93 -25.77
C VAL A 352 -12.24 -15.06 -24.45
N CYS A 353 -13.07 -16.10 -24.32
CA CYS A 353 -13.99 -16.27 -23.21
C CYS A 353 -13.74 -17.60 -22.49
N THR A 354 -13.90 -17.62 -21.17
CA THR A 354 -13.90 -18.86 -20.40
C THR A 354 -15.17 -19.69 -20.67
N ALA A 355 -15.03 -21.00 -20.62
CA ALA A 355 -16.15 -21.93 -20.60
C ALA A 355 -16.84 -22.01 -19.22
N ASP A 356 -16.26 -21.42 -18.18
CA ASP A 356 -16.80 -21.46 -16.83
C ASP A 356 -18.10 -20.65 -16.70
N GLY A 357 -19.14 -21.29 -16.17
CA GLY A 357 -20.45 -20.67 -15.98
C GLY A 357 -21.12 -20.27 -17.29
N ASP A 358 -22.04 -19.30 -17.22
CA ASP A 358 -22.92 -18.95 -18.35
C ASP A 358 -22.36 -17.83 -19.24
N VAL A 359 -21.19 -17.28 -18.93
CA VAL A 359 -20.67 -16.07 -19.59
C VAL A 359 -20.43 -16.26 -21.09
N SER A 360 -20.02 -17.46 -21.53
CA SER A 360 -19.86 -17.77 -22.95
C SER A 360 -21.19 -17.87 -23.70
N ALA A 361 -22.30 -18.16 -23.01
CA ALA A 361 -23.65 -18.13 -23.57
C ALA A 361 -24.15 -16.69 -23.70
N GLU A 362 -23.96 -15.87 -22.66
CA GLU A 362 -24.29 -14.44 -22.69
C GLU A 362 -23.51 -13.69 -23.79
N ALA A 363 -22.21 -13.96 -23.90
CA ALA A 363 -21.35 -13.40 -24.94
C ALA A 363 -21.80 -13.79 -26.36
N GLU A 364 -22.34 -15.00 -26.53
CA GLU A 364 -22.82 -15.50 -27.82
C GLU A 364 -24.14 -14.88 -28.24
N LYS A 365 -25.09 -14.70 -27.30
CA LYS A 365 -26.34 -13.99 -27.58
C LYS A 365 -26.05 -12.61 -28.15
N ALA A 366 -25.16 -11.86 -27.49
CA ALA A 366 -24.73 -10.55 -27.95
C ALA A 366 -24.03 -10.61 -29.32
N ALA A 367 -23.19 -11.62 -29.57
CA ALA A 367 -22.45 -11.76 -30.82
C ALA A 367 -23.36 -12.05 -32.03
N ALA A 368 -24.63 -12.43 -31.84
CA ALA A 368 -25.59 -12.62 -32.93
C ALA A 368 -25.82 -11.32 -33.74
N GLU A 369 -25.67 -10.15 -33.12
CA GLU A 369 -25.76 -8.84 -33.78
C GLU A 369 -24.47 -8.43 -34.53
N PHE A 370 -23.37 -9.16 -34.34
CA PHE A 370 -22.03 -8.82 -34.87
C PHE A 370 -21.47 -9.97 -35.73
N PRO A 371 -22.01 -10.16 -36.95
CA PRO A 371 -21.56 -11.24 -37.83
C PRO A 371 -20.06 -11.11 -38.16
N GLY A 372 -19.36 -12.24 -38.13
CA GLY A 372 -17.91 -12.30 -38.41
C GLY A 372 -17.01 -12.07 -37.18
N MET A 373 -17.57 -11.88 -35.98
CA MET A 373 -16.79 -11.87 -34.74
C MET A 373 -16.08 -13.21 -34.53
N ILE A 374 -14.77 -13.15 -34.24
CA ILE A 374 -13.99 -14.34 -33.91
C ILE A 374 -14.26 -14.72 -32.46
N LYS A 375 -14.74 -15.94 -32.23
CA LYS A 375 -15.08 -16.45 -30.89
C LYS A 375 -14.11 -17.57 -30.51
N ILE A 376 -13.42 -17.40 -29.39
CA ILE A 376 -12.39 -18.33 -28.89
C ILE A 376 -12.75 -18.71 -27.46
N LEU A 377 -12.82 -20.01 -27.17
CA LEU A 377 -13.21 -20.54 -25.87
C LEU A 377 -12.01 -21.16 -25.15
N VAL A 378 -11.88 -20.87 -23.85
CA VAL A 378 -10.83 -21.40 -22.97
C VAL A 378 -11.45 -22.36 -21.95
N GLY A 379 -10.81 -23.51 -21.72
CA GLY A 379 -11.24 -24.46 -20.68
C GLY A 379 -12.45 -25.32 -21.06
N GLY A 380 -12.86 -25.36 -22.32
CA GLY A 380 -13.99 -26.17 -22.79
C GLY A 380 -14.15 -26.16 -24.31
N LYS A 381 -15.23 -26.76 -24.79
CA LYS A 381 -15.62 -26.80 -26.21
C LYS A 381 -17.06 -26.35 -26.39
N LYS A 382 -17.31 -25.62 -27.48
CA LYS A 382 -18.64 -25.13 -27.84
C LYS A 382 -18.73 -24.96 -29.35
N ASP A 383 -19.85 -25.35 -29.95
CA ASP A 383 -20.04 -25.23 -31.39
C ASP A 383 -19.98 -23.77 -31.84
N GLY A 384 -19.28 -23.50 -32.94
CA GLY A 384 -19.05 -22.15 -33.44
C GLY A 384 -18.02 -21.31 -32.66
N TRP A 385 -17.30 -21.93 -31.71
CA TRP A 385 -16.15 -21.34 -31.01
C TRP A 385 -14.88 -22.14 -31.29
N ASN A 386 -13.75 -21.46 -31.44
CA ASN A 386 -12.44 -22.11 -31.58
C ASN A 386 -11.93 -22.56 -30.20
N ASP A 387 -11.38 -23.76 -30.10
CA ASP A 387 -10.86 -24.33 -28.84
C ASP A 387 -9.43 -23.85 -28.60
N TYR A 388 -9.27 -22.86 -27.72
CA TYR A 388 -7.97 -22.27 -27.42
C TYR A 388 -6.93 -23.30 -26.97
N ASN A 389 -7.32 -24.19 -26.06
CA ASN A 389 -6.41 -25.11 -25.39
C ASN A 389 -5.84 -26.16 -26.35
N VAL A 390 -6.60 -26.56 -27.37
CA VAL A 390 -6.16 -27.55 -28.37
C VAL A 390 -5.52 -26.90 -29.60
N GLU A 391 -6.08 -25.80 -30.08
CA GLU A 391 -5.67 -25.21 -31.36
C GLU A 391 -4.33 -24.47 -31.24
N MET A 392 -4.14 -23.70 -30.16
CA MET A 392 -2.90 -22.95 -29.90
C MET A 392 -1.67 -23.87 -29.84
N GLU A 393 -1.83 -25.11 -29.39
CA GLU A 393 -0.73 -26.07 -29.26
C GLU A 393 -0.04 -26.41 -30.58
N ARG A 394 -0.71 -26.19 -31.72
CA ARG A 394 -0.21 -26.48 -33.07
C ARG A 394 0.73 -25.41 -33.63
N PHE A 395 0.79 -24.25 -32.97
CA PHE A 395 1.52 -23.10 -33.48
C PHE A 395 2.96 -23.03 -32.96
N SER A 396 3.80 -22.30 -33.69
CA SER A 396 5.22 -22.14 -33.38
C SER A 396 5.45 -21.48 -32.02
N THR A 397 6.46 -21.95 -31.29
CA THR A 397 6.93 -21.36 -30.04
C THR A 397 7.79 -20.10 -30.24
N HIS A 398 7.98 -19.67 -31.49
CA HIS A 398 8.81 -18.52 -31.85
C HIS A 398 7.93 -17.41 -32.44
N TYR A 399 8.13 -16.19 -31.96
CA TYR A 399 7.52 -14.98 -32.48
C TYR A 399 8.53 -13.84 -32.34
N ASN A 400 9.01 -13.31 -33.48
CA ASN A 400 10.13 -12.36 -33.48
C ASN A 400 9.63 -10.93 -33.51
N ARG A 401 10.31 -10.06 -32.75
CA ARG A 401 10.16 -8.61 -32.91
C ARG A 401 10.68 -8.20 -34.28
N THR A 402 9.93 -7.33 -34.96
CA THR A 402 10.30 -6.75 -36.26
C THR A 402 10.34 -5.23 -36.14
N GLU A 403 10.81 -4.53 -37.18
CA GLU A 403 10.78 -3.07 -37.23
C GLU A 403 9.36 -2.48 -37.12
N ASN A 404 8.34 -3.24 -37.53
CA ASN A 404 6.93 -2.84 -37.49
C ASN A 404 6.20 -3.27 -36.21
N SER A 405 6.89 -3.92 -35.26
CA SER A 405 6.29 -4.35 -34.00
C SER A 405 5.76 -3.13 -33.21
N PRO A 406 4.60 -3.27 -32.56
CA PRO A 406 3.96 -2.16 -31.86
C PRO A 406 4.78 -1.73 -30.64
N CYS A 407 4.78 -0.43 -30.33
CA CYS A 407 5.50 0.10 -29.16
C CYS A 407 5.05 1.52 -28.79
N GLY A 408 5.54 2.00 -27.65
CA GLY A 408 5.39 3.38 -27.20
C GLY A 408 3.96 3.87 -27.17
N ASP A 409 3.63 4.83 -28.04
CA ASP A 409 2.32 5.49 -28.08
C ASP A 409 1.24 4.70 -28.85
N ASP A 410 1.59 3.56 -29.44
CA ASP A 410 0.60 2.66 -30.05
C ASP A 410 -0.46 2.25 -29.00
N PRO A 411 -1.76 2.22 -29.36
CA PRO A 411 -2.80 1.71 -28.48
C PRO A 411 -2.54 0.24 -28.10
N MET A 412 -2.57 -0.07 -26.81
CA MET A 412 -2.29 -1.40 -26.28
C MET A 412 -3.49 -1.99 -25.53
N LEU A 413 -4.20 -1.13 -24.79
CA LEU A 413 -5.19 -1.55 -23.81
C LEU A 413 -6.39 -0.60 -23.81
N MET A 414 -7.58 -1.16 -23.67
CA MET A 414 -8.82 -0.41 -23.42
C MET A 414 -9.49 -0.95 -22.16
N LEU A 415 -9.83 -0.05 -21.24
CA LEU A 415 -10.58 -0.37 -20.02
C LEU A 415 -11.92 0.35 -20.05
N PHE A 416 -13.01 -0.39 -19.82
CA PHE A 416 -14.32 0.22 -19.61
C PHE A 416 -14.44 0.69 -18.15
N THR A 417 -14.62 1.98 -17.94
CA THR A 417 -14.77 2.59 -16.61
C THR A 417 -16.23 2.67 -16.21
N SER A 418 -16.54 2.42 -14.93
CA SER A 418 -17.90 2.59 -14.39
C SER A 418 -18.29 4.06 -14.44
N GLY A 419 -19.18 4.44 -15.37
CA GLY A 419 -19.78 5.77 -15.38
C GLY A 419 -20.78 5.89 -14.23
N THR A 420 -20.67 6.93 -13.40
CA THR A 420 -21.61 7.17 -12.29
C THR A 420 -22.98 7.68 -12.75
N THR A 421 -23.10 8.12 -14.01
CA THR A 421 -24.31 8.75 -14.56
C THR A 421 -24.66 8.34 -16.00
N GLY A 422 -24.04 7.28 -16.53
CA GLY A 422 -24.29 6.81 -17.91
C GLY A 422 -23.51 5.56 -18.30
N TYR A 423 -23.58 5.18 -19.58
CA TYR A 423 -22.88 4.01 -20.11
C TYR A 423 -21.35 4.07 -19.85
N PRO A 424 -20.70 2.92 -19.60
CA PRO A 424 -19.25 2.86 -19.33
C PRO A 424 -18.40 3.51 -20.40
N ARG A 425 -17.42 4.36 -20.04
CA ARG A 425 -16.53 5.01 -21.01
C ARG A 425 -15.26 4.19 -21.24
N ILE A 426 -14.68 4.29 -22.43
CA ILE A 426 -13.41 3.63 -22.76
C ILE A 426 -12.25 4.55 -22.36
N ALA A 427 -11.38 4.06 -21.47
CA ALA A 427 -10.06 4.61 -21.22
C ALA A 427 -9.03 3.81 -22.03
N THR A 428 -8.41 4.45 -23.02
CA THR A 428 -7.39 3.83 -23.87
C THR A 428 -5.99 4.16 -23.35
N HIS A 429 -5.14 3.15 -23.32
CA HIS A 429 -3.78 3.23 -22.82
C HIS A 429 -2.80 2.70 -23.87
N SER A 430 -1.64 3.36 -23.98
CA SER A 430 -0.54 2.96 -24.85
C SER A 430 0.40 1.97 -24.16
N TYR A 431 1.45 1.50 -24.85
CA TYR A 431 2.45 0.58 -24.27
C TYR A 431 3.18 1.17 -23.06
N LYS A 432 3.27 2.50 -22.98
CA LYS A 432 3.86 3.21 -21.83
C LYS A 432 3.12 2.95 -20.52
N TYR A 433 1.86 2.51 -20.57
CA TYR A 433 1.05 2.20 -19.37
C TYR A 433 1.71 1.18 -18.45
N ALA A 434 2.42 0.18 -18.99
CA ALA A 434 3.08 -0.81 -18.16
C ALA A 434 4.21 -0.20 -17.32
N LEU A 435 5.01 0.72 -17.90
CA LEU A 435 6.08 1.44 -17.21
C LEU A 435 5.55 2.25 -16.02
N GLY A 436 4.37 2.85 -16.18
CA GLY A 436 3.70 3.62 -15.12
C GLY A 436 3.38 2.82 -13.85
N HIS A 437 3.38 1.49 -13.91
CA HIS A 437 3.14 0.63 -12.74
C HIS A 437 4.42 0.18 -12.03
N TYR A 438 5.59 0.57 -12.52
CA TYR A 438 6.85 0.27 -11.84
C TYR A 438 6.92 0.88 -10.43
N PRO A 439 6.60 2.18 -10.20
CA PRO A 439 6.63 2.73 -8.84
C PRO A 439 5.70 2.00 -7.87
N THR A 440 4.51 1.63 -8.34
CA THR A 440 3.53 0.85 -7.57
C THR A 440 4.13 -0.46 -7.10
N ALA A 441 4.76 -1.25 -7.99
CA ALA A 441 5.36 -2.51 -7.59
C ALA A 441 6.65 -2.34 -6.77
N ARG A 442 7.57 -1.49 -7.24
CA ARG A 442 8.91 -1.37 -6.68
C ARG A 442 8.94 -0.70 -5.32
N HIS A 443 8.13 0.35 -5.13
CA HIS A 443 8.20 1.21 -3.93
C HIS A 443 6.99 1.02 -3.02
N TRP A 444 5.77 0.94 -3.57
CA TRP A 444 4.57 0.79 -2.75
C TRP A 444 4.36 -0.65 -2.29
N HIS A 445 4.28 -1.61 -3.22
CA HIS A 445 4.20 -3.02 -2.87
C HIS A 445 5.53 -3.57 -2.32
N ASN A 446 6.64 -2.88 -2.61
CA ASN A 446 8.00 -3.29 -2.26
C ASN A 446 8.29 -4.76 -2.63
N VAL A 447 7.90 -5.14 -3.85
CA VAL A 447 8.00 -6.53 -4.30
C VAL A 447 9.43 -7.04 -4.20
N ASP A 448 9.55 -8.31 -3.84
CA ASP A 448 10.82 -9.02 -3.81
C ASP A 448 11.02 -9.74 -5.16
N PRO A 449 12.09 -9.45 -5.93
CA PRO A 449 12.40 -10.15 -7.18
C PRO A 449 12.55 -11.68 -7.04
N ASP A 450 12.83 -12.17 -5.82
CA ASP A 450 12.96 -13.59 -5.51
C ASP A 450 11.77 -14.12 -4.69
N GLY A 451 10.77 -13.27 -4.44
CA GLY A 451 9.55 -13.61 -3.72
C GLY A 451 8.35 -13.87 -4.64
N LEU A 452 7.19 -14.04 -4.00
CA LEU A 452 5.89 -14.21 -4.66
C LEU A 452 4.96 -13.05 -4.28
N HIS A 453 4.51 -12.29 -5.26
CA HIS A 453 3.54 -11.23 -5.06
C HIS A 453 2.11 -11.72 -5.30
N PHE A 454 1.26 -11.68 -4.27
CA PHE A 454 -0.14 -12.06 -4.38
C PHE A 454 -1.06 -10.84 -4.37
N THR A 455 -1.76 -10.64 -5.49
CA THR A 455 -2.91 -9.71 -5.54
C THR A 455 -4.20 -10.51 -5.78
N ILE A 456 -5.25 -10.19 -5.03
CA ILE A 456 -6.59 -10.74 -5.22
C ILE A 456 -7.41 -9.77 -6.09
N SER A 457 -7.68 -10.17 -7.32
CA SER A 457 -8.46 -9.43 -8.31
C SER A 457 -8.88 -10.35 -9.45
N ASP A 458 -10.02 -10.08 -10.06
CA ASP A 458 -10.39 -10.64 -11.35
C ASP A 458 -9.58 -9.96 -12.48
N THR A 459 -9.24 -10.70 -13.54
CA THR A 459 -8.40 -10.20 -14.65
C THR A 459 -9.10 -9.14 -15.49
N GLY A 460 -10.44 -9.08 -15.44
CA GLY A 460 -11.25 -8.06 -16.10
C GLY A 460 -11.21 -6.68 -15.45
N TRP A 461 -10.62 -6.55 -14.28
CA TRP A 461 -10.49 -5.28 -13.56
C TRP A 461 -9.11 -4.68 -13.79
N GLY A 462 -9.02 -3.35 -13.90
CA GLY A 462 -7.74 -2.64 -14.04
C GLY A 462 -6.73 -3.01 -12.94
N LYS A 463 -7.21 -3.38 -11.74
CA LYS A 463 -6.39 -3.88 -10.63
C LYS A 463 -5.54 -5.11 -10.96
N ALA A 464 -6.00 -6.00 -11.82
CA ALA A 464 -5.16 -7.13 -12.23
C ALA A 464 -3.92 -6.68 -13.01
N LEU A 465 -4.01 -5.60 -13.79
CA LEU A 465 -2.91 -5.15 -14.61
C LEU A 465 -1.80 -4.48 -13.80
N TRP A 466 -2.16 -3.72 -12.76
CA TRP A 466 -1.19 -3.06 -11.89
C TRP A 466 -0.80 -3.87 -10.64
N GLY A 467 -1.55 -4.92 -10.30
CA GLY A 467 -1.29 -5.79 -9.16
C GLY A 467 -0.84 -7.22 -9.50
N LYS A 468 -0.98 -7.70 -10.75
CA LYS A 468 -0.67 -9.11 -11.12
C LYS A 468 0.10 -9.25 -12.44
N LEU A 469 0.62 -8.16 -13.00
CA LEU A 469 1.24 -8.22 -14.32
C LEU A 469 2.37 -7.21 -14.47
N TYR A 470 2.05 -5.94 -14.73
CA TYR A 470 3.03 -5.02 -15.31
C TYR A 470 4.16 -4.67 -14.34
N GLY A 471 3.83 -4.04 -13.21
CA GLY A 471 4.85 -3.59 -12.26
C GLY A 471 5.65 -4.73 -11.65
N GLN A 472 4.99 -5.84 -11.30
CA GLN A 472 5.62 -7.01 -10.68
C GLN A 472 6.69 -7.60 -11.59
N TRP A 473 6.36 -7.85 -12.86
CA TRP A 473 7.32 -8.42 -13.81
C TRP A 473 8.38 -7.42 -14.27
N LEU A 474 8.10 -6.12 -14.32
CA LEU A 474 9.15 -5.09 -14.49
C LEU A 474 10.17 -5.13 -13.34
N CYS A 475 9.74 -5.47 -12.13
CA CYS A 475 10.63 -5.71 -10.99
C CYS A 475 11.22 -7.12 -10.97
N GLU A 476 11.03 -7.91 -12.04
CA GLU A 476 11.40 -9.31 -12.16
C GLU A 476 10.83 -10.21 -11.03
N ALA A 477 9.76 -9.79 -10.34
CA ALA A 477 9.14 -10.53 -9.26
C ALA A 477 8.06 -11.50 -9.75
N ALA A 478 8.05 -12.72 -9.22
CA ALA A 478 7.04 -13.72 -9.56
C ALA A 478 5.67 -13.33 -8.99
N THR A 479 4.59 -13.65 -9.71
CA THR A 479 3.22 -13.44 -9.25
C THR A 479 2.59 -14.72 -8.73
N PHE A 480 1.80 -14.62 -7.67
CA PHE A 480 0.93 -15.69 -7.22
C PHE A 480 -0.51 -15.42 -7.67
N THR A 481 -1.14 -16.38 -8.34
CA THR A 481 -2.54 -16.31 -8.76
C THR A 481 -3.28 -17.52 -8.24
N TYR A 482 -4.28 -17.27 -7.40
CA TYR A 482 -5.25 -18.27 -6.99
C TYR A 482 -6.55 -18.07 -7.77
N ASP A 483 -6.92 -19.07 -8.56
CA ASP A 483 -8.16 -19.12 -9.34
C ASP A 483 -9.29 -19.71 -8.50
N PHE A 484 -10.43 -19.03 -8.47
CA PHE A 484 -11.59 -19.40 -7.66
C PHE A 484 -12.87 -18.80 -8.24
N ASP A 485 -13.99 -19.49 -8.01
CA ASP A 485 -15.32 -19.06 -8.46
C ASP A 485 -15.93 -18.02 -7.53
N ARG A 486 -15.81 -18.27 -6.22
CA ARG A 486 -16.34 -17.40 -5.17
C ARG A 486 -15.25 -17.13 -4.14
N PHE A 487 -15.14 -15.87 -3.75
CA PHE A 487 -14.22 -15.49 -2.69
C PHE A 487 -14.62 -16.15 -1.37
N ARG A 488 -13.70 -16.90 -0.77
CA ARG A 488 -13.82 -17.52 0.56
C ARG A 488 -12.57 -17.17 1.35
N SER A 489 -12.73 -16.45 2.45
CA SER A 489 -11.61 -16.02 3.29
C SER A 489 -10.85 -17.21 3.88
N GLU A 490 -11.56 -18.28 4.25
CA GLU A 490 -11.01 -19.53 4.79
C GLU A 490 -10.06 -20.25 3.84
N ASP A 491 -10.24 -20.09 2.52
CA ASP A 491 -9.37 -20.68 1.50
C ASP A 491 -8.09 -19.86 1.24
N ILE A 492 -8.13 -18.56 1.56
CA ILE A 492 -7.11 -17.59 1.17
C ILE A 492 -6.19 -17.28 2.36
N LEU A 493 -6.74 -17.16 3.56
CA LEU A 493 -5.96 -16.83 4.76
C LEU A 493 -4.81 -17.82 5.01
N PRO A 494 -4.96 -19.15 4.80
CA PRO A 494 -3.85 -20.10 4.97
C PRO A 494 -2.76 -20.05 3.88
N LEU A 495 -2.90 -19.20 2.86
CA LEU A 495 -1.91 -19.03 1.79
C LEU A 495 -0.83 -17.98 2.12
N PHE A 496 -0.98 -17.26 3.24
CA PHE A 496 -0.02 -16.32 3.81
C PHE A 496 0.68 -16.96 5.00
#